data_AF-A0A7K7VI26-F1
#
_entry.id   AF-A0A7K7VI26-F1
#
_cell.length_a   1.000
_cell.length_b   1.000
_cell.length_c   1.000
_cell.angle_alpha   90.00
_cell.angle_beta   90.00
_cell.angle_gamma   90.00
#
_symmetry.space_group_name_H-M   'P 1'
#
loop_
_entity.id
_entity.type
_entity.pdbx_description
1 polymer ?
#
loop_
_entity_poly.entity_id
_entity_poly.type
_entity_poly.pdbx_seq_one_letter_code
_entity_poly.pdbx_strand_id
1 'polypeptide(L)'
;MQAGMDLLHAAGVQATQRLQQHFQGAQDWFLFVSFAADLRNTFFVLFPLWFHFCRPVGIRLLWVAVIGDWLNLVFKWLLFGERPYWWVHETDYYGNASAPHIQQFPLTCETGPGSPSGHAMGAAGVYYVMVTALLSLAAGERQAKTLKYWLLWTVLWSGFWAVQVCVCLSRVFIAAHFPHQVVAGVISGMVVAETFRHVRSIYSASLRRYLCVTAFLLAFALGLYALLRLLGVELLWTLAKARRWCARPEWVHLDTTPFASLLRNLGALCGLGLALH
;
A
#
# COMPACT_ATOMS: atom_id res chain seq x y z
N MET A 1 25.38 -8.82 4.67
CA MET A 1 24.00 -8.30 4.58
C MET A 1 23.84 -7.36 3.39
N GLN A 2 24.73 -6.37 3.22
CA GLN A 2 24.69 -5.41 2.09
C GLN A 2 24.75 -6.08 0.70
N ALA A 3 25.73 -6.97 0.46
CA ALA A 3 25.85 -7.69 -0.82
C ALA A 3 24.60 -8.53 -1.19
N GLY A 4 23.87 -9.06 -0.21
CA GLY A 4 22.63 -9.81 -0.46
C GLY A 4 21.47 -8.89 -0.85
N MET A 5 21.39 -7.71 -0.24
CA MET A 5 20.39 -6.69 -0.60
C MET A 5 20.68 -6.07 -1.97
N ASP A 6 21.94 -5.82 -2.29
CA ASP A 6 22.32 -5.30 -3.61
C ASP A 6 22.02 -6.32 -4.73
N LEU A 7 22.25 -7.61 -4.50
CA LEU A 7 21.83 -8.67 -5.42
C LEU A 7 20.31 -8.68 -5.62
N LEU A 8 19.55 -8.54 -4.53
CA LEU A 8 18.08 -8.51 -4.58
C LEU A 8 17.57 -7.28 -5.35
N HIS A 9 18.19 -6.11 -5.15
CA HIS A 9 17.88 -4.89 -5.88
C HIS A 9 18.28 -5.00 -7.35
N ALA A 10 19.45 -5.55 -7.66
CA ALA A 10 19.89 -5.78 -9.04
C ALA A 10 18.93 -6.70 -9.79
N ALA A 11 18.54 -7.83 -9.18
CA ALA A 11 17.51 -8.71 -9.73
C ALA A 11 16.17 -7.99 -9.92
N GLY A 12 15.81 -7.11 -8.97
CA GLY A 12 14.61 -6.27 -9.07
C GLY A 12 14.65 -5.27 -10.22
N VAL A 13 15.77 -4.56 -10.43
CA VAL A 13 15.97 -3.66 -11.58
C VAL A 13 15.90 -4.43 -12.89
N GLN A 14 16.53 -5.60 -12.98
CA GLN A 14 16.45 -6.45 -14.16
C GLN A 14 15.01 -6.91 -14.43
N ALA A 15 14.26 -7.27 -13.39
CA ALA A 15 12.84 -7.61 -13.51
C ALA A 15 12.02 -6.43 -14.03
N THR A 16 12.22 -5.22 -13.48
CA THR A 16 11.59 -3.99 -13.98
C THR A 16 11.93 -3.75 -15.45
N GLN A 17 13.20 -3.83 -15.84
CA GLN A 17 13.62 -3.60 -17.21
C GLN A 17 12.98 -4.61 -18.18
N ARG A 18 13.00 -5.90 -17.84
CA ARG A 18 12.36 -6.94 -18.67
C ARG A 18 10.86 -6.72 -18.79
N LEU A 19 10.20 -6.35 -17.69
CA LEU A 19 8.76 -6.08 -17.69
C LEU A 19 8.43 -4.86 -18.57
N GLN A 20 9.23 -3.80 -18.47
CA GLN A 20 9.10 -2.61 -19.32
C GLN A 20 9.31 -2.94 -20.80
N GLN A 21 10.35 -3.70 -21.14
CA GLN A 21 10.65 -4.11 -22.53
C GLN A 21 9.57 -5.02 -23.13
N HIS A 22 9.07 -5.98 -22.35
CA HIS A 22 8.06 -6.92 -22.85
C HIS A 22 6.68 -6.28 -23.03
N PHE A 23 6.33 -5.30 -22.17
CA PHE A 23 5.02 -4.67 -22.17
C PHE A 23 5.04 -3.18 -22.53
N GLN A 24 5.94 -2.76 -23.43
CA GLN A 24 6.06 -1.35 -23.85
C GLN A 24 4.73 -0.77 -24.38
N GLY A 25 3.90 -1.57 -25.05
CA GLY A 25 2.61 -1.14 -25.58
C GLY A 25 1.47 -1.05 -24.55
N ALA A 26 1.69 -1.44 -23.29
CA ALA A 26 0.67 -1.51 -22.24
C ALA A 26 0.93 -0.54 -21.08
N GLN A 27 1.70 0.53 -21.31
CA GLN A 27 2.06 1.53 -20.29
C GLN A 27 0.82 2.15 -19.63
N ASP A 28 -0.16 2.57 -20.42
CA ASP A 28 -1.39 3.19 -19.91
C ASP A 28 -2.19 2.25 -19.02
N TRP A 29 -2.18 0.94 -19.32
CA TRP A 29 -2.80 -0.07 -18.48
C TRP A 29 -2.13 -0.14 -17.10
N PHE A 30 -0.79 -0.19 -17.05
CA PHE A 30 -0.09 -0.21 -15.77
C PHE A 30 -0.29 1.08 -14.97
N LEU A 31 -0.31 2.24 -15.64
CA LEU A 31 -0.60 3.51 -14.97
C LEU A 31 -2.02 3.55 -14.42
N PHE A 32 -3.00 3.11 -15.21
CA PHE A 32 -4.39 3.00 -14.77
C PHE A 32 -4.53 2.06 -13.57
N VAL A 33 -3.92 0.87 -13.62
CA VAL A 33 -3.96 -0.08 -12.49
C VAL A 33 -3.34 0.52 -11.24
N SER A 34 -2.22 1.25 -11.36
CA SER A 34 -1.61 1.92 -10.21
C SER A 34 -2.54 2.98 -9.64
N PHE A 35 -3.15 3.79 -10.51
CA PHE A 35 -4.10 4.83 -10.11
C PHE A 35 -5.33 4.22 -9.43
N ALA A 36 -5.89 3.15 -9.99
CA ALA A 36 -7.06 2.46 -9.45
C ALA A 36 -6.77 1.83 -8.07
N ALA A 37 -5.55 1.34 -7.86
CA ALA A 37 -5.10 0.75 -6.60
C ALA A 37 -4.74 1.78 -5.51
N ASP A 38 -4.81 3.07 -5.80
CA ASP A 38 -4.56 4.11 -4.81
C ASP A 38 -5.59 4.05 -3.69
N LEU A 39 -5.11 4.12 -2.44
CA LEU A 39 -5.95 4.05 -1.25
C LEU A 39 -6.98 5.20 -1.19
N ARG A 40 -6.74 6.33 -1.86
CA ARG A 40 -7.73 7.41 -2.02
C ARG A 40 -9.05 6.90 -2.59
N ASN A 41 -9.01 5.99 -3.57
CA ASN A 41 -10.23 5.41 -4.14
C ASN A 41 -10.99 4.56 -3.11
N THR A 42 -10.28 3.97 -2.14
CA THR A 42 -10.94 3.27 -1.03
C THR A 42 -11.73 4.25 -0.17
N PHE A 43 -11.15 5.39 0.19
CA PHE A 43 -11.82 6.39 1.02
C PHE A 43 -12.98 7.09 0.29
N PHE A 44 -12.81 7.43 -0.99
CA PHE A 44 -13.78 8.23 -1.73
C PHE A 44 -14.85 7.43 -2.47
N VAL A 45 -14.57 6.16 -2.82
CA VAL A 45 -15.49 5.34 -3.62
C VAL A 45 -15.94 4.10 -2.85
N LEU A 46 -15.02 3.24 -2.43
CA LEU A 46 -15.38 1.94 -1.86
C LEU A 46 -16.02 2.08 -0.47
N PHE A 47 -15.50 2.95 0.39
CA PHE A 47 -16.03 3.16 1.73
C PHE A 47 -17.48 3.68 1.71
N PRO A 48 -17.83 4.77 0.98
CA PRO A 48 -19.21 5.23 0.93
C PRO A 48 -20.19 4.18 0.42
N LEU A 49 -19.82 3.44 -0.64
CA LEU A 49 -20.64 2.36 -1.20
C LEU A 49 -20.88 1.25 -0.17
N TRP A 50 -19.81 0.71 0.42
CA TRP A 50 -19.94 -0.37 1.41
C TRP A 50 -20.62 0.10 2.68
N PHE A 51 -20.39 1.32 3.13
CA PHE A 51 -21.05 1.87 4.31
C PHE A 51 -22.55 2.02 4.09
N HIS A 52 -22.97 2.44 2.89
CA HIS A 52 -24.38 2.56 2.51
C HIS A 52 -25.07 1.19 2.42
N PHE A 53 -24.48 0.22 1.71
CA PHE A 53 -25.11 -1.09 1.48
C PHE A 53 -24.95 -2.06 2.66
N CYS A 54 -23.82 -2.01 3.38
CA CYS A 54 -23.53 -2.89 4.51
C CYS A 54 -22.62 -2.18 5.52
N ARG A 55 -23.23 -1.38 6.40
CA ARG A 55 -22.54 -0.57 7.42
C ARG A 55 -21.40 -1.30 8.15
N PRO A 56 -21.55 -2.56 8.63
CA PRO A 56 -20.44 -3.27 9.28
C PRO A 56 -19.23 -3.51 8.35
N VAL A 57 -19.47 -3.80 7.07
CA VAL A 57 -18.37 -3.97 6.10
C VAL A 57 -17.69 -2.64 5.83
N GLY A 58 -18.44 -1.55 5.66
CA GLY A 58 -17.89 -0.21 5.50
C GLY A 58 -17.02 0.23 6.69
N ILE A 59 -17.47 -0.01 7.93
CA ILE A 59 -16.69 0.24 9.15
C ILE A 59 -15.38 -0.56 9.12
N ARG A 60 -15.46 -1.88 8.88
CA ARG A 60 -14.26 -2.75 8.83
C ARG A 60 -13.28 -2.32 7.74
N LEU A 61 -13.79 -1.97 6.56
CA LEU A 61 -13.00 -1.49 5.43
C LEU A 61 -12.19 -0.25 5.81
N LEU A 62 -12.83 0.73 6.47
CA LEU A 62 -12.15 1.95 6.87
C LEU A 62 -11.08 1.68 7.94
N TRP A 63 -11.38 0.84 8.94
CA TRP A 63 -10.41 0.45 9.96
C TRP A 63 -9.18 -0.24 9.36
N VAL A 64 -9.39 -1.17 8.43
CA VAL A 64 -8.29 -1.87 7.73
C VAL A 64 -7.48 -0.90 6.87
N ALA A 65 -8.13 0.01 6.13
CA ALA A 65 -7.44 1.01 5.33
C ALA A 65 -6.59 1.95 6.18
N VAL A 66 -7.16 2.51 7.25
CA VAL A 66 -6.48 3.46 8.15
C VAL A 66 -5.31 2.81 8.88
N ILE A 67 -5.53 1.65 9.52
CA ILE A 67 -4.48 1.00 10.30
C ILE A 67 -3.43 0.36 9.40
N GLY A 68 -3.84 -0.17 8.23
CA GLY A 68 -2.91 -0.69 7.24
C GLY A 68 -1.97 0.40 6.72
N ASP A 69 -2.49 1.56 6.33
CA ASP A 69 -1.68 2.66 5.82
C ASP A 69 -0.83 3.31 6.92
N TRP A 70 -1.32 3.37 8.16
CA TRP A 70 -0.52 3.80 9.30
C TRP A 70 0.62 2.81 9.62
N LEU A 71 0.40 1.50 9.54
CA LEU A 71 1.48 0.52 9.67
C LEU A 71 2.47 0.61 8.51
N ASN A 72 1.99 0.86 7.29
CA ASN A 72 2.86 1.11 6.12
C ASN A 72 3.79 2.30 6.38
N LEU A 73 3.25 3.40 6.92
CA LEU A 73 4.00 4.58 7.32
C LEU A 73 5.13 4.24 8.32
N VAL A 74 4.78 3.54 9.40
CA VAL A 74 5.72 3.14 10.45
C VAL A 74 6.82 2.25 9.86
N PHE A 75 6.46 1.23 9.09
CA PHE A 75 7.44 0.34 8.47
C PHE A 75 8.33 1.05 7.46
N LYS A 76 7.80 2.00 6.68
CA LYS A 76 8.63 2.80 5.76
C LYS A 76 9.71 3.57 6.50
N TRP A 77 9.39 4.16 7.65
CA TRP A 77 10.38 4.85 8.47
C TRP A 77 11.36 3.93 9.17
N LEU A 78 10.98 2.70 9.50
CA LEU A 78 11.88 1.75 10.18
C LEU A 78 12.78 0.96 9.21
N LEU A 79 12.29 0.66 8.00
CA LEU A 79 12.97 -0.22 7.04
C LEU A 79 13.84 0.52 6.03
N PHE A 80 13.69 1.84 5.89
CA PHE A 80 14.51 2.68 5.00
C PHE A 80 14.66 2.13 3.57
N GLY A 81 13.58 1.57 3.02
CA GLY A 81 13.63 0.89 1.73
C GLY A 81 13.97 1.83 0.57
N GLU A 82 14.93 1.43 -0.25
CA GLU A 82 15.28 2.08 -1.52
C GLU A 82 14.17 1.89 -2.58
N ARG A 83 14.25 2.62 -3.69
CA ARG A 83 13.38 2.48 -4.86
C ARG A 83 14.21 2.21 -6.10
N PRO A 84 13.69 1.47 -7.09
CA PRO A 84 14.42 1.11 -8.30
C PRO A 84 15.01 2.33 -9.02
N TYR A 85 14.20 3.37 -9.24
CA TYR A 85 14.58 4.50 -10.10
C TYR A 85 15.72 5.37 -9.56
N TRP A 86 15.94 5.43 -8.25
CA TRP A 86 17.11 6.12 -7.70
C TRP A 86 18.26 5.16 -7.37
N TRP A 87 17.95 3.91 -6.99
CA TRP A 87 18.98 2.95 -6.57
C TRP A 87 19.88 2.55 -7.74
N VAL A 88 19.30 2.39 -8.93
CA VAL A 88 20.05 2.05 -10.15
C VAL A 88 21.10 3.11 -10.52
N HIS A 89 20.90 4.36 -10.09
CA HIS A 89 21.81 5.47 -10.40
C HIS A 89 22.86 5.72 -9.30
N GLU A 90 22.59 5.31 -8.07
CA GLU A 90 23.47 5.56 -6.92
C GLU A 90 24.27 4.33 -6.47
N THR A 91 23.94 3.14 -6.96
CA THR A 91 24.61 1.91 -6.54
C THR A 91 25.97 1.73 -7.22
N ASP A 92 26.99 1.37 -6.42
CA ASP A 92 28.30 0.94 -6.92
C ASP A 92 28.28 -0.52 -7.41
N TYR A 93 27.15 -1.23 -7.30
CA TYR A 93 27.03 -2.66 -7.60
C TYR A 93 27.46 -3.02 -9.03
N TYR A 94 27.20 -2.13 -9.99
CA TYR A 94 27.56 -2.38 -11.39
C TYR A 94 29.04 -2.06 -11.69
N GLY A 95 29.77 -1.39 -10.78
CA GLY A 95 31.15 -0.97 -10.98
C GLY A 95 31.33 -0.23 -12.31
N ASN A 96 32.17 -0.76 -13.19
CA ASN A 96 32.41 -0.19 -14.53
C ASN A 96 31.41 -0.66 -15.60
N ALA A 97 30.49 -1.58 -15.28
CA ALA A 97 29.47 -2.04 -16.20
C ALA A 97 28.33 -1.02 -16.32
N SER A 98 27.72 -0.92 -17.49
CA SER A 98 26.56 -0.06 -17.70
C SER A 98 25.36 -0.56 -16.88
N ALA A 99 24.86 0.28 -15.98
CA ALA A 99 23.65 -0.02 -15.22
C ALA A 99 22.44 -0.21 -16.18
N PRO A 100 21.50 -1.12 -15.88
CA PRO A 100 20.32 -1.33 -16.69
C PRO A 100 19.47 -0.05 -16.81
N HIS A 101 19.08 0.32 -18.02
CA HIS A 101 18.17 1.44 -18.22
C HIS A 101 16.73 1.03 -17.90
N ILE A 102 16.10 1.76 -16.97
CA ILE A 102 14.69 1.65 -16.62
C ILE A 102 13.97 2.97 -16.88
N GLN A 103 12.75 2.88 -17.40
CA GLN A 103 11.91 4.02 -17.73
C GLN A 103 11.23 4.58 -16.49
N GLN A 104 11.03 5.90 -16.47
CA GLN A 104 10.22 6.61 -15.47
C GLN A 104 8.92 7.09 -16.08
N PHE A 105 7.88 7.16 -15.24
CA PHE A 105 6.53 7.55 -15.59
C PHE A 105 6.00 8.57 -14.58
N PRO A 106 4.86 9.23 -14.85
CA PRO A 106 4.29 10.24 -13.95
C PRO A 106 4.04 9.78 -12.51
N LEU A 107 3.90 8.47 -12.26
CA LEU A 107 3.68 7.88 -10.94
C LEU A 107 4.95 7.25 -10.31
N THR A 108 6.12 7.41 -10.94
CA THR A 108 7.38 6.80 -10.47
C THR A 108 7.95 7.52 -9.24
N CYS A 109 7.95 8.85 -9.24
CA CYS A 109 8.72 9.68 -8.31
C CYS A 109 7.99 9.97 -6.99
N GLU A 110 7.58 8.92 -6.29
CA GLU A 110 7.02 9.06 -4.95
C GLU A 110 8.09 9.50 -3.93
N THR A 111 7.64 10.22 -2.90
CA THR A 111 8.52 10.97 -1.98
C THR A 111 8.81 10.26 -0.65
N GLY A 112 8.22 9.08 -0.41
CA GLY A 112 8.47 8.26 0.79
C GLY A 112 9.33 7.01 0.52
N PRO A 113 9.82 6.33 1.57
CA PRO A 113 10.58 5.08 1.43
C PRO A 113 9.80 3.97 0.72
N GLY A 114 10.51 3.01 0.10
CA GLY A 114 9.93 1.99 -0.76
C GLY A 114 9.33 0.76 -0.05
N SER A 115 9.74 0.46 1.18
CA SER A 115 9.40 -0.80 1.86
C SER A 115 8.42 -0.63 3.02
N PRO A 116 7.28 -1.36 3.06
CA PRO A 116 6.66 -2.11 1.97
C PRO A 116 5.85 -1.22 1.03
N SER A 117 5.41 -1.75 -0.12
CA SER A 117 4.59 -0.99 -1.06
C SER A 117 3.21 -0.68 -0.49
N GLY A 118 2.88 0.61 -0.37
CA GLY A 118 1.59 1.08 0.16
C GLY A 118 0.41 0.74 -0.75
N HIS A 119 0.58 0.81 -2.08
CA HIS A 119 -0.46 0.42 -3.04
C HIS A 119 -0.79 -1.08 -2.94
N ALA A 120 0.24 -1.94 -2.89
CA ALA A 120 0.03 -3.39 -2.75
C ALA A 120 -0.59 -3.74 -1.39
N MET A 121 -0.13 -3.10 -0.31
CA MET A 121 -0.67 -3.31 1.03
C MET A 121 -2.13 -2.85 1.17
N GLY A 122 -2.44 -1.66 0.67
CA GLY A 122 -3.78 -1.10 0.66
C GLY A 122 -4.75 -1.95 -0.17
N ALA A 123 -4.37 -2.28 -1.41
CA ALA A 123 -5.18 -3.14 -2.27
C ALA A 123 -5.42 -4.51 -1.62
N ALA A 124 -4.38 -5.18 -1.12
CA ALA A 124 -4.53 -6.47 -0.46
C ALA A 124 -5.48 -6.40 0.74
N GLY A 125 -5.32 -5.41 1.62
CA GLY A 125 -6.19 -5.27 2.79
C GLY A 125 -7.65 -5.02 2.41
N VAL A 126 -7.88 -4.09 1.48
CA VAL A 126 -9.22 -3.66 1.04
C VAL A 126 -9.96 -4.79 0.31
N TYR A 127 -9.33 -5.39 -0.69
CA TYR A 127 -9.96 -6.47 -1.46
C TYR A 127 -10.15 -7.74 -0.61
N TYR A 128 -9.28 -8.01 0.37
CA TYR A 128 -9.48 -9.12 1.31
C TYR A 128 -10.73 -8.90 2.18
N VAL A 129 -10.95 -7.66 2.66
CA VAL A 129 -12.17 -7.30 3.38
C VAL A 129 -13.40 -7.49 2.50
N MET A 130 -13.34 -7.10 1.22
CA MET A 130 -14.47 -7.26 0.29
C MET A 130 -14.78 -8.73 0.01
N VAL A 131 -13.77 -9.53 -0.32
CA VAL A 131 -13.92 -10.98 -0.60
C VAL A 131 -14.51 -11.70 0.60
N THR A 132 -13.95 -11.49 1.79
CA THR A 132 -14.45 -12.14 3.01
C THR A 132 -15.85 -11.64 3.40
N ALA A 133 -16.18 -10.38 3.13
CA ALA A 133 -17.53 -9.87 3.35
C ALA A 133 -18.55 -10.53 2.42
N LEU A 134 -18.26 -10.57 1.11
CA LEU A 134 -19.14 -11.22 0.11
C LEU A 134 -19.35 -12.70 0.41
N LEU A 135 -18.29 -13.41 0.81
CA LEU A 135 -18.39 -14.81 1.22
C LEU A 135 -19.24 -15.00 2.47
N SER A 136 -19.09 -14.12 3.47
CA SER A 136 -19.92 -14.17 4.68
C SER A 136 -21.40 -13.86 4.39
N LEU A 137 -21.69 -12.93 3.48
CA LEU A 137 -23.05 -12.60 3.07
C LEU A 137 -23.71 -13.76 2.28
N ALA A 138 -22.92 -14.49 1.50
CA ALA A 138 -23.38 -15.65 0.74
C ALA A 138 -23.46 -16.95 1.59
N ALA A 139 -22.72 -17.02 2.70
CA ALA A 139 -22.73 -18.15 3.62
C ALA A 139 -23.91 -18.05 4.60
N GLY A 140 -25.14 -18.24 4.12
CA GLY A 140 -26.28 -18.51 5.02
C GLY A 140 -26.08 -19.82 5.81
N GLU A 141 -26.85 -20.01 6.89
CA GLU A 141 -26.64 -21.09 7.90
C GLU A 141 -26.53 -22.53 7.36
N ARG A 142 -27.00 -22.82 6.13
CA ARG A 142 -26.93 -24.15 5.50
C ARG A 142 -26.13 -24.22 4.20
N GLN A 143 -25.59 -23.10 3.70
CA GLN A 143 -25.08 -22.99 2.32
C GLN A 143 -23.57 -23.18 2.17
N ALA A 144 -22.81 -23.22 3.26
CA ALA A 144 -21.34 -23.29 3.25
C ALA A 144 -20.76 -24.59 2.61
N LYS A 145 -21.59 -25.59 2.29
CA LYS A 145 -21.18 -26.85 1.64
C LYS A 145 -21.73 -27.04 0.23
N THR A 146 -22.42 -26.06 -0.34
CA THR A 146 -23.02 -26.18 -1.68
C THR A 146 -21.97 -25.90 -2.76
N LEU A 147 -22.05 -26.60 -3.90
CA LEU A 147 -21.20 -26.35 -5.09
C LEU A 147 -21.15 -24.87 -5.48
N LYS A 148 -22.28 -24.15 -5.34
CA LYS A 148 -22.40 -22.71 -5.60
C LYS A 148 -21.49 -21.87 -4.70
N TYR A 149 -21.36 -22.23 -3.42
CA TYR A 149 -20.48 -21.54 -2.48
C TYR A 149 -19.00 -21.75 -2.85
N TRP A 150 -18.61 -22.98 -3.18
CA TRP A 150 -17.25 -23.29 -3.63
C TRP A 150 -16.89 -22.59 -4.93
N LEU A 151 -17.83 -22.52 -5.88
CA LEU A 151 -17.64 -21.76 -7.11
C LEU A 151 -17.43 -20.26 -6.80
N LEU A 152 -18.28 -19.67 -5.97
CA LEU A 152 -18.15 -18.27 -5.56
C LEU A 152 -16.83 -18.02 -4.84
N TRP A 153 -16.44 -18.89 -3.91
CA TRP A 153 -15.15 -18.85 -3.20
C TRP A 153 -13.99 -18.85 -4.19
N THR A 154 -14.01 -19.77 -5.14
CA THR A 154 -12.96 -19.90 -6.15
C THR A 154 -12.87 -18.66 -7.03
N VAL A 155 -14.01 -18.15 -7.50
CA VAL A 155 -14.07 -16.94 -8.33
C VAL A 155 -13.57 -15.71 -7.58
N LEU A 156 -14.02 -15.49 -6.34
CA LEU A 156 -13.63 -14.31 -5.56
C LEU A 156 -12.15 -14.34 -5.18
N TRP A 157 -11.59 -15.48 -4.77
CA TRP A 157 -10.17 -15.59 -4.45
C TRP A 157 -9.27 -15.55 -5.69
N SER A 158 -9.72 -16.11 -6.82
CA SER A 158 -9.00 -15.97 -8.09
C SER A 158 -8.97 -14.51 -8.54
N GLY A 159 -10.10 -13.81 -8.44
CA GLY A 159 -10.19 -12.38 -8.72
C GLY A 159 -9.30 -11.54 -7.78
N PHE A 160 -9.27 -11.87 -6.49
CA PHE A 160 -8.37 -11.24 -5.52
C PHE A 160 -6.91 -11.33 -5.96
N TRP A 161 -6.44 -12.54 -6.26
CA TRP A 161 -5.04 -12.75 -6.68
C TRP A 161 -4.73 -12.12 -8.03
N ALA A 162 -5.67 -12.15 -8.98
CA ALA A 162 -5.51 -11.44 -10.25
C ALA A 162 -5.31 -9.94 -10.04
N VAL A 163 -6.11 -9.31 -9.16
CA VAL A 163 -5.92 -7.90 -8.79
C VAL A 163 -4.55 -7.69 -8.12
N GLN A 164 -4.15 -8.53 -7.17
CA GLN A 164 -2.84 -8.37 -6.51
C GLN A 164 -1.67 -8.47 -7.50
N VAL A 165 -1.73 -9.41 -8.45
CA VAL A 165 -0.73 -9.55 -9.50
C VAL A 165 -0.69 -8.29 -10.37
N CYS A 166 -1.84 -7.79 -10.83
CA CYS A 166 -1.91 -6.57 -11.62
C CYS A 166 -1.30 -5.37 -10.87
N VAL A 167 -1.67 -5.17 -9.60
CA VAL A 167 -1.14 -4.07 -8.78
C VAL A 167 0.38 -4.22 -8.59
N CYS A 168 0.85 -5.41 -8.20
CA CYS A 168 2.28 -5.66 -8.00
C CYS A 168 3.09 -5.41 -9.28
N LEU A 169 2.64 -5.93 -10.41
CA LEU A 169 3.30 -5.74 -11.71
C LEU A 169 3.29 -4.26 -12.11
N SER A 170 2.18 -3.56 -11.92
CA SER A 170 2.08 -2.12 -12.17
C SER A 170 3.13 -1.33 -11.38
N ARG A 171 3.28 -1.62 -10.08
CA ARG A 171 4.24 -0.93 -9.20
C ARG A 171 5.70 -1.23 -9.55
N VAL A 172 6.00 -2.44 -10.01
CA VAL A 172 7.33 -2.83 -10.51
C VAL A 172 7.60 -2.22 -11.89
N PHE A 173 6.60 -2.20 -12.77
CA PHE A 173 6.67 -1.64 -14.14
C PHE A 173 7.00 -0.15 -14.11
N ILE A 174 6.34 0.61 -13.25
CA ILE A 174 6.60 2.07 -13.13
C ILE A 174 7.86 2.38 -12.31
N ALA A 175 8.70 1.38 -11.99
CA ALA A 175 9.93 1.53 -11.22
C ALA A 175 9.76 2.19 -9.83
N ALA A 176 8.55 2.16 -9.27
CA ALA A 176 8.27 2.77 -7.96
C ALA A 176 8.63 1.83 -6.80
N HIS A 177 8.59 0.51 -7.02
CA HIS A 177 8.92 -0.51 -6.01
C HIS A 177 9.66 -1.70 -6.59
N PHE A 178 10.47 -2.34 -5.74
CA PHE A 178 11.06 -3.64 -6.03
C PHE A 178 10.05 -4.79 -5.82
N PRO A 179 10.24 -5.96 -6.47
CA PRO A 179 9.35 -7.13 -6.31
C PRO A 179 9.16 -7.58 -4.86
N HIS A 180 10.22 -7.60 -4.06
CA HIS A 180 10.12 -8.00 -2.65
C HIS A 180 9.26 -7.02 -1.81
N GLN A 181 9.26 -5.73 -2.17
CA GLN A 181 8.49 -4.70 -1.46
C GLN A 181 6.99 -4.81 -1.73
N VAL A 182 6.61 -5.16 -2.96
CA VAL A 182 5.18 -5.37 -3.31
C VAL A 182 4.66 -6.66 -2.68
N VAL A 183 5.45 -7.73 -2.67
CA VAL A 183 5.11 -9.00 -1.97
C VAL A 183 4.95 -8.77 -0.47
N ALA A 184 5.90 -8.08 0.17
CA ALA A 184 5.78 -7.73 1.59
C ALA A 184 4.54 -6.86 1.86
N GLY A 185 4.19 -5.97 0.92
CA GLY A 185 2.97 -5.17 0.96
C GLY A 185 1.72 -6.04 0.98
N VAL A 186 1.57 -6.97 0.02
CA VAL A 186 0.42 -7.88 -0.06
C VAL A 186 0.26 -8.69 1.23
N ILE A 187 1.34 -9.30 1.72
CA ILE A 187 1.32 -10.10 2.95
C ILE A 187 0.87 -9.24 4.14
N SER A 188 1.48 -8.06 4.31
CA SER A 188 1.14 -7.14 5.40
C SER A 188 -0.32 -6.70 5.35
N GLY A 189 -0.84 -6.40 4.16
CA GLY A 189 -2.23 -6.00 3.97
C GLY A 189 -3.23 -7.10 4.32
N MET A 190 -2.94 -8.34 3.90
CA MET A 190 -3.76 -9.51 4.25
C MET A 190 -3.75 -9.78 5.76
N VAL A 191 -2.58 -9.68 6.42
CA VAL A 191 -2.46 -9.88 7.87
C VAL A 191 -3.28 -8.83 8.63
N VAL A 192 -3.23 -7.56 8.23
CA VAL A 192 -4.06 -6.51 8.84
C VAL A 192 -5.54 -6.82 8.65
N ALA A 193 -5.96 -7.14 7.43
CA ALA A 193 -7.37 -7.44 7.13
C ALA A 193 -7.90 -8.65 7.92
N GLU A 194 -7.12 -9.74 7.99
CA GLU A 194 -7.48 -10.92 8.78
C GLU A 194 -7.50 -10.62 10.28
N THR A 195 -6.59 -9.80 10.80
CA THR A 195 -6.64 -9.36 12.20
C THR A 195 -7.96 -8.65 12.51
N PHE A 196 -8.37 -7.69 11.67
CA PHE A 196 -9.63 -6.95 11.84
C PHE A 196 -10.90 -7.78 11.61
N ARG A 197 -10.78 -8.99 11.05
CA ARG A 197 -11.88 -9.96 11.03
C ARG A 197 -12.23 -10.44 12.44
N HIS A 198 -11.24 -10.54 13.33
CA HIS A 198 -11.40 -11.03 14.70
C HIS A 198 -11.65 -9.92 15.72
N VAL A 199 -11.32 -8.67 15.39
CA VAL A 199 -11.53 -7.50 16.28
C VAL A 199 -12.98 -6.99 16.20
N ARG A 200 -13.90 -7.67 16.90
CA ARG A 200 -15.33 -7.27 16.95
C ARG A 200 -15.57 -5.94 17.68
N SER A 201 -14.61 -5.47 18.48
CA SER A 201 -14.72 -4.25 19.29
C SER A 201 -14.81 -2.96 18.46
N ILE A 202 -14.49 -3.02 17.16
CA ILE A 202 -14.63 -1.87 16.23
C ILE A 202 -16.10 -1.52 15.97
N TYR A 203 -17.01 -2.49 16.07
CA TYR A 203 -18.44 -2.30 15.75
C TYR A 203 -19.23 -1.65 16.89
N SER A 204 -18.75 -1.81 18.13
CA SER A 204 -19.34 -1.23 19.34
C SER A 204 -18.45 -0.14 19.96
N ALA A 205 -17.51 0.41 19.18
CA ALA A 205 -16.60 1.45 19.63
C ALA A 205 -17.36 2.77 19.90
N SER A 206 -17.17 3.34 21.09
CA SER A 206 -17.68 4.68 21.44
C SER A 206 -16.90 5.78 20.74
N LEU A 207 -17.48 6.98 20.62
CA LEU A 207 -16.77 8.17 20.10
C LEU A 207 -15.44 8.40 20.82
N ARG A 208 -15.43 8.25 22.15
CA ARG A 208 -14.20 8.36 22.96
C ARG A 208 -13.12 7.39 22.48
N ARG A 209 -13.46 6.14 22.12
CA ARG A 209 -12.49 5.18 21.60
C ARG A 209 -11.93 5.63 20.25
N TYR A 210 -12.77 6.12 19.33
CA TYR A 210 -12.30 6.66 18.04
C TYR A 210 -11.33 7.83 18.23
N LEU A 211 -11.66 8.77 19.13
CA LEU A 211 -10.79 9.91 19.44
C LEU A 211 -9.49 9.47 20.11
N CYS A 212 -9.54 8.55 21.08
CA CYS A 212 -8.34 8.01 21.73
C CYS A 212 -7.41 7.28 20.76
N VAL A 213 -7.97 6.45 19.86
CA VAL A 213 -7.17 5.76 18.84
C VAL A 213 -6.56 6.77 17.87
N THR A 214 -7.34 7.74 17.38
CA THR A 214 -6.84 8.79 16.49
C THR A 214 -5.69 9.56 17.14
N ALA A 215 -5.86 9.99 18.40
CA ALA A 215 -4.81 10.68 19.16
C ALA A 215 -3.57 9.80 19.36
N PHE A 216 -3.75 8.51 19.66
CA PHE A 216 -2.65 7.55 19.81
C PHE A 216 -1.85 7.40 18.50
N LEU A 217 -2.54 7.19 17.37
CA LEU A 217 -1.90 7.02 16.06
C LEU A 217 -1.08 8.26 15.67
N LEU A 218 -1.61 9.46 15.93
CA LEU A 218 -0.92 10.72 15.73
C LEU A 218 0.31 10.85 16.64
N ALA A 219 0.11 10.68 17.95
CA ALA A 219 1.17 10.84 18.94
C ALA A 219 2.31 9.86 18.72
N PHE A 220 2.01 8.60 18.38
CA PHE A 220 3.02 7.60 18.06
C PHE A 220 3.79 7.96 16.79
N ALA A 221 3.11 8.37 15.72
CA ALA A 221 3.79 8.74 14.48
C ALA A 221 4.72 9.96 14.68
N LEU A 222 4.25 10.98 15.39
CA LEU A 222 5.07 12.15 15.75
C LEU A 222 6.22 11.78 16.69
N GLY A 223 5.97 10.93 17.68
CA GLY A 223 7.00 10.45 18.61
C GLY A 223 8.08 9.64 17.90
N LEU A 224 7.69 8.73 16.99
CA LEU A 224 8.63 7.97 16.17
C LEU A 224 9.44 8.87 15.25
N TYR A 225 8.79 9.84 14.59
CA TYR A 225 9.48 10.84 13.77
C TYR A 225 10.52 11.63 14.58
N ALA A 226 10.14 12.12 15.76
CA ALA A 226 11.03 12.86 16.66
C ALA A 226 12.19 11.98 17.14
N LEU A 227 11.92 10.73 17.53
CA LEU A 227 12.93 9.78 17.97
C LEU A 227 13.96 9.49 16.87
N LEU A 228 13.51 9.17 15.65
CA LEU A 228 14.41 8.92 14.52
C LEU A 228 15.27 10.15 14.22
N ARG A 229 14.69 11.35 14.28
CA ARG A 229 15.43 12.61 14.12
C ARG A 229 16.47 12.81 15.22
N LEU A 230 16.14 12.51 16.48
CA LEU A 230 17.08 12.59 17.61
C LEU A 230 18.23 11.59 17.49
N LEU A 231 17.97 10.42 16.91
CA LEU A 231 18.98 9.40 16.58
C LEU A 231 19.83 9.77 15.35
N GLY A 232 19.65 10.97 14.78
CA GLY A 232 20.44 11.46 13.65
C GLY A 232 20.00 10.92 12.28
N VAL A 233 18.84 10.27 12.20
CA VAL A 233 18.29 9.80 10.92
C VAL A 233 17.75 10.99 10.12
N GLU A 234 18.30 11.23 8.94
CA GLU A 234 17.75 12.19 7.98
C GLU A 234 16.47 11.61 7.38
N LEU A 235 15.28 12.08 7.78
CA LEU A 235 14.00 11.57 7.28
C LEU A 235 13.57 12.18 5.93
N LEU A 236 14.23 13.24 5.49
CA LEU A 236 13.98 13.90 4.20
C LEU A 236 14.85 13.35 3.06
N TRP A 237 15.67 12.34 3.34
CA TRP A 237 16.55 11.70 2.36
C TRP A 237 15.81 11.24 1.10
N THR A 238 14.59 10.69 1.25
CA THR A 238 13.78 10.25 0.11
C THR A 238 13.28 11.40 -0.75
N LEU A 239 13.01 12.57 -0.15
CA LEU A 239 12.61 13.75 -0.90
C LEU A 239 13.80 14.31 -1.69
N ALA A 240 15.00 14.30 -1.10
CA ALA A 240 16.23 14.68 -1.79
C ALA A 240 16.51 13.74 -2.97
N LYS A 241 16.41 12.41 -2.77
CA LYS A 241 16.57 11.43 -3.86
C LYS A 241 15.50 11.58 -4.95
N ALA A 242 14.24 11.79 -4.57
CA ALA A 242 13.17 12.01 -5.55
C ALA A 242 13.45 13.26 -6.40
N ARG A 243 13.84 14.38 -5.80
CA ARG A 243 14.18 15.61 -6.54
C ARG A 243 15.41 15.45 -7.44
N ARG A 244 16.40 14.65 -7.02
CA ARG A 244 17.65 14.44 -7.76
C ARG A 244 17.48 13.54 -8.97
N TRP A 245 16.73 12.44 -8.81
CA TRP A 245 16.68 11.37 -9.81
C TRP A 245 15.37 11.29 -10.58
N CYS A 246 14.36 12.08 -10.22
CA CYS A 246 13.15 12.15 -11.02
C CYS A 246 13.43 12.86 -12.35
N ALA A 247 12.97 12.25 -13.45
CA ALA A 247 13.17 12.78 -14.80
C ALA A 247 12.46 14.13 -15.02
N ARG A 248 11.34 14.35 -14.32
CA ARG A 248 10.55 15.58 -14.45
C ARG A 248 10.11 16.11 -13.08
N PRO A 249 10.35 17.38 -12.75
CA PRO A 249 9.97 17.96 -11.46
C PRO A 249 8.47 17.83 -11.14
N GLU A 250 7.61 17.91 -12.16
CA GLU A 250 6.15 17.79 -12.00
C GLU A 250 5.68 16.39 -11.60
N TRP A 251 6.53 15.37 -11.68
CA TRP A 251 6.20 14.01 -11.23
C TRP A 251 6.52 13.79 -9.75
N VAL A 252 7.13 14.78 -9.07
CA VAL A 252 7.40 14.73 -7.63
C VAL A 252 6.14 15.13 -6.86
N HIS A 253 5.37 14.11 -6.47
CA HIS A 253 4.06 14.26 -5.85
C HIS A 253 4.16 14.42 -4.32
N LEU A 254 3.89 15.64 -3.81
CA LEU A 254 3.96 15.95 -2.36
C LEU A 254 2.81 15.34 -1.55
N ASP A 255 1.70 15.00 -2.18
CA ASP A 255 0.57 14.28 -1.57
C ASP A 255 0.91 12.81 -1.25
N THR A 256 2.01 12.29 -1.81
CA THR A 256 2.57 10.97 -1.45
C THR A 256 3.47 11.00 -0.21
N THR A 257 3.58 12.17 0.45
CA THR A 257 4.39 12.28 1.66
C THR A 257 3.79 11.50 2.84
N PRO A 258 4.65 10.95 3.71
CA PRO A 258 4.24 10.30 4.97
C PRO A 258 3.17 11.07 5.76
N PHE A 259 3.33 12.38 5.92
CA PHE A 259 2.41 13.22 6.71
C PHE A 259 1.05 13.43 6.03
N ALA A 260 0.99 13.57 4.71
CA ALA A 260 -0.27 13.69 3.99
C ALA A 260 -1.13 12.43 4.17
N SER A 261 -0.51 11.24 4.10
CA SER A 261 -1.17 9.96 4.38
C SER A 261 -1.70 9.89 5.81
N LEU A 262 -0.88 10.28 6.79
CA LEU A 262 -1.25 10.29 8.21
C LEU A 262 -2.48 11.17 8.45
N LEU A 263 -2.48 12.42 7.98
CA LEU A 263 -3.60 13.34 8.19
C LEU A 263 -4.89 12.85 7.54
N ARG A 264 -4.82 12.29 6.33
CA ARG A 264 -5.97 11.67 5.66
C ARG A 264 -6.57 10.54 6.50
N ASN A 265 -5.73 9.64 7.01
CA ASN A 265 -6.17 8.50 7.80
C ASN A 265 -6.81 8.90 9.13
N LEU A 266 -6.19 9.86 9.83
CA LEU A 266 -6.71 10.38 11.10
C LEU A 266 -8.03 11.12 10.90
N GLY A 267 -8.12 11.93 9.84
CA GLY A 267 -9.35 12.62 9.46
C GLY A 267 -10.47 11.64 9.14
N ALA A 268 -10.18 10.58 8.37
CA ALA A 268 -11.16 9.54 8.05
C ALA A 268 -11.64 8.78 9.29
N LEU A 269 -10.74 8.38 10.19
CA LEU A 269 -11.09 7.64 11.40
C LEU A 269 -11.88 8.49 12.40
N CYS A 270 -11.46 9.74 12.60
CA CYS A 270 -12.17 10.70 13.44
C CYS A 270 -13.55 11.03 12.86
N GLY A 271 -13.62 11.29 11.54
CA GLY A 271 -14.87 11.55 10.84
C GLY A 271 -15.86 10.38 10.91
N LEU A 272 -15.38 9.14 10.80
CA LEU A 272 -16.23 7.96 11.05
C LEU A 272 -16.75 7.94 12.49
N GLY A 273 -15.89 8.22 13.48
CA GLY A 273 -16.30 8.31 14.87
C GLY A 273 -17.43 9.31 15.09
N LEU A 274 -17.30 10.52 14.54
CA LEU A 274 -18.31 11.59 14.60
C LEU A 274 -19.59 11.27 13.82
N ALA A 275 -19.51 10.50 12.73
CA ALA A 275 -20.69 10.14 11.94
C ALA A 275 -21.52 9.01 12.59
N LEU A 276 -20.93 8.22 13.48
CA LEU A 276 -21.59 7.08 14.12
C LEU A 276 -22.25 7.44 15.47
N HIS A 277 -21.93 8.59 16.08
CA HIS A 277 -22.32 9.01 17.43
C HIS A 277 -22.79 10.46 17.45
#